data_AF-A0A9E2UNQ3-F1
#
_entry.id   AF-A0A9E2UNQ3-F1
#
_cell.length_a   1.000
_cell.length_b   1.000
_cell.length_c   1.000
_cell.angle_alpha   90.00
_cell.angle_beta   90.00
_cell.angle_gamma   90.00
#
_symmetry.space_group_name_H-M   'P 1'
#
loop_
_entity.id
_entity.type
_entity.pdbx_description
1 polymer ?
#
loop_
_entity_poly.entity_id
_entity_poly.type
_entity_poly.pdbx_seq_one_letter_code
_entity_poly.pdbx_strand_id
1 'polypeptide(L)'
;MNNNLTNGSKAPKAYMNPYYAGILLGLVLLLSYLILGTGLGASSGIARLGAYVELLIAPTRTLASKYFGNWGQQPLKYYLVFMLAGVFFGGLISALLSNRCNIRVERGIKCSPKKRLMFALAGGILVGFASRLANGCTSGQALSGSAVLVTGSLLFLICVFAGGYSTAWFVRRQWDD
;
A
#
# COMPACT_ATOMS: atom_id res chain seq x y z
N MET A 1 -3.71 34.34 -38.89
CA MET A 1 -2.58 33.40 -38.80
C MET A 1 -2.91 32.35 -37.76
N ASN A 2 -3.24 31.15 -38.23
CA ASN A 2 -3.29 29.93 -37.41
C ASN A 2 -1.98 29.76 -36.66
N ASN A 3 -2.04 29.32 -35.40
CA ASN A 3 -1.05 28.39 -34.90
C ASN A 3 -1.73 27.39 -33.97
N ASN A 4 -1.73 26.15 -34.47
CA ASN A 4 -2.13 24.92 -33.82
C ASN A 4 -1.56 24.81 -32.40
N LEU A 5 -2.44 24.69 -31.41
CA LEU A 5 -2.14 24.01 -30.15
C LEU A 5 -2.86 22.66 -30.15
N THR A 6 -2.40 21.76 -31.01
CA THR A 6 -2.62 20.33 -30.81
C THR A 6 -1.74 19.89 -29.64
N ASN A 7 -2.29 19.94 -28.44
CA ASN A 7 -1.84 19.09 -27.34
C ASN A 7 -3.09 18.53 -26.65
N GLY A 8 -3.50 17.34 -27.10
CA GLY A 8 -4.66 16.60 -26.62
C GLY A 8 -4.49 16.02 -25.21
N SER A 9 -4.12 16.85 -24.23
CA SER A 9 -4.19 16.47 -22.82
C SER A 9 -5.61 16.75 -22.33
N LYS A 10 -6.45 15.71 -22.26
CA LYS A 10 -7.76 15.80 -21.57
C LYS A 10 -7.53 16.21 -20.11
N ALA A 11 -8.27 17.20 -19.64
CA ALA A 11 -8.26 17.63 -18.25
C ALA A 11 -8.50 16.43 -17.29
N PRO A 12 -7.90 16.44 -16.08
CA PRO A 12 -8.01 15.31 -15.16
C PRO A 12 -9.47 15.08 -14.76
N LYS A 13 -9.92 13.83 -14.85
CA LYS A 13 -11.30 13.45 -14.51
C LYS A 13 -11.56 13.69 -13.02
N ALA A 14 -12.74 14.20 -12.65
CA ALA A 14 -13.11 14.44 -11.24
C ALA A 14 -12.99 13.18 -10.37
N TYR A 15 -12.68 13.36 -9.09
CA TYR A 15 -12.62 12.26 -8.14
C TYR A 15 -13.99 11.64 -7.92
N MET A 16 -14.03 10.32 -7.71
CA MET A 16 -15.26 9.62 -7.34
C MET A 16 -15.72 10.08 -5.95
N ASN A 17 -17.03 10.18 -5.75
CA ASN A 17 -17.60 10.44 -4.43
C ASN A 17 -17.09 9.37 -3.43
N PRO A 18 -16.54 9.76 -2.27
CA PRO A 18 -15.95 8.83 -1.31
C PRO A 18 -16.93 7.78 -0.79
N TYR A 19 -18.23 8.08 -0.71
CA TYR A 19 -19.23 7.11 -0.28
C TYR A 19 -19.40 5.97 -1.29
N TYR A 20 -19.43 6.27 -2.59
CA TYR A 20 -19.47 5.24 -3.64
C TYR A 20 -18.18 4.43 -3.67
N ALA A 21 -17.03 5.08 -3.54
CA ALA A 21 -15.75 4.38 -3.45
C ALA A 21 -15.69 3.43 -2.24
N GLY A 22 -16.22 3.86 -1.09
CA GLY A 22 -16.33 3.05 0.12
C GLY A 22 -17.22 1.82 -0.06
N ILE A 23 -18.41 1.98 -0.66
CA ILE A 23 -19.31 0.85 -0.96
C ILE A 23 -18.64 -0.15 -1.90
N LEU A 24 -18.01 0.34 -2.99
CA LEU A 24 -17.30 -0.53 -3.93
C LEU A 24 -16.14 -1.28 -3.26
N LEU A 25 -15.36 -0.61 -2.40
CA LEU A 25 -14.30 -1.24 -1.63
C LEU A 25 -14.85 -2.31 -0.66
N GLY A 26 -15.97 -2.03 -0.01
CA GLY A 26 -16.67 -2.98 0.86
C GLY A 26 -17.16 -4.21 0.10
N LEU A 27 -17.72 -4.03 -1.10
CA LEU A 27 -18.11 -5.13 -1.99
C LEU A 27 -16.90 -5.96 -2.43
N VAL A 28 -15.77 -5.33 -2.77
CA VAL A 28 -14.53 -6.04 -3.10
C VAL A 28 -14.01 -6.84 -1.90
N LEU A 29 -14.08 -6.28 -0.69
CA LEU A 29 -13.69 -6.99 0.53
C LEU A 29 -14.60 -8.20 0.78
N LEU A 30 -15.92 -8.03 0.63
CA LEU A 30 -16.89 -9.11 0.75
C LEU A 30 -16.63 -10.22 -0.27
N LEU A 31 -16.43 -9.86 -1.54
CA LEU A 31 -16.09 -10.83 -2.60
C LEU A 31 -14.76 -11.54 -2.33
N SER A 32 -13.76 -10.84 -1.78
CA SER A 32 -12.50 -11.46 -1.37
C SER A 32 -12.73 -12.56 -0.34
N TYR A 33 -13.58 -12.30 0.67
CA TYR A 33 -13.94 -13.31 1.66
C TYR A 33 -14.76 -14.46 1.06
N LEU A 34 -15.69 -14.19 0.15
CA LEU A 34 -16.52 -15.23 -0.46
C LEU A 34 -15.74 -16.14 -1.43
N ILE A 35 -14.82 -15.57 -2.22
CA ILE A 35 -14.09 -16.31 -3.26
C ILE A 35 -12.82 -16.94 -2.70
N LEU A 36 -12.04 -16.19 -1.92
CA LEU A 36 -10.72 -16.63 -1.44
C LEU A 36 -10.75 -17.13 0.02
N GLY A 37 -11.85 -16.94 0.75
CA GLY A 37 -11.93 -17.27 2.19
C GLY A 37 -11.10 -16.34 3.07
N THR A 38 -10.63 -15.21 2.54
CA THR A 38 -9.68 -14.33 3.24
C THR A 38 -9.78 -12.88 2.75
N GLY A 39 -9.37 -11.95 3.61
CA GLY A 39 -9.45 -10.53 3.36
C GLY A 39 -8.31 -9.97 2.50
N LEU A 40 -8.40 -8.67 2.26
CA LEU A 40 -7.42 -7.88 1.53
C LEU A 40 -6.12 -7.71 2.34
N GLY A 41 -4.98 -7.73 1.64
CA GLY A 41 -3.66 -7.52 2.21
C GLY A 41 -2.62 -7.20 1.13
N ALA A 42 -1.48 -6.64 1.54
CA ALA A 42 -0.41 -6.28 0.59
C ALA A 42 0.99 -6.62 1.12
N SER A 43 1.26 -6.34 2.40
CA SER A 43 2.61 -6.41 2.98
C SER A 43 3.24 -7.81 2.91
N SER A 44 2.46 -8.88 3.09
CA SER A 44 2.99 -10.24 2.97
C SER A 44 3.26 -10.65 1.52
N GLY A 45 2.62 -10.02 0.53
CA GLY A 45 2.97 -10.19 -0.88
C GLY A 45 4.37 -9.63 -1.17
N ILE A 46 4.65 -8.42 -0.66
CA ILE A 46 5.98 -7.78 -0.77
C ILE A 46 7.04 -8.61 -0.05
N ALA A 47 6.75 -9.08 1.17
CA ALA A 47 7.70 -9.89 1.93
C ALA A 47 8.01 -11.22 1.24
N ARG A 48 7.03 -11.85 0.56
CA ARG A 48 7.21 -13.08 -0.21
C ARG A 48 8.02 -12.87 -1.48
N LEU A 49 7.90 -11.71 -2.13
CA LEU A 49 8.80 -11.33 -3.22
C LEU A 49 10.25 -11.25 -2.71
N GLY A 50 10.48 -10.63 -1.54
CA GLY A 50 11.79 -10.61 -0.88
C GLY A 50 12.32 -12.02 -0.57
N ALA A 51 11.47 -12.89 -0.01
CA ALA A 51 11.84 -14.28 0.29
C ALA A 51 12.23 -15.06 -0.96
N TYR A 52 11.56 -14.81 -2.09
CA TYR A 52 11.91 -15.42 -3.37
C TYR A 52 13.30 -14.97 -3.85
N VAL A 53 13.58 -13.66 -3.79
CA VAL A 53 14.90 -13.13 -4.13
C VAL A 53 15.98 -13.74 -3.23
N GLU A 54 15.71 -13.88 -1.93
CA GLU A 54 16.64 -14.52 -0.99
C GLU A 54 16.85 -16.00 -1.30
N LEU A 55 15.80 -16.73 -1.72
CA LEU A 55 15.89 -18.13 -2.14
C LEU A 55 16.81 -18.30 -3.37
N LEU A 56 16.83 -17.33 -4.30
CA LEU A 56 17.71 -17.36 -5.47
C LEU A 56 19.19 -17.18 -5.10
N ILE A 57 19.47 -16.44 -4.02
CA ILE A 57 20.83 -16.11 -3.60
C ILE A 57 21.36 -17.15 -2.61
N ALA A 58 20.55 -17.57 -1.64
CA ALA A 58 20.96 -18.41 -0.51
C ALA A 58 19.85 -19.39 -0.06
N PRO A 59 19.49 -20.39 -0.89
CA PRO A 59 18.33 -21.27 -0.63
C PRO A 59 18.43 -22.02 0.71
N THR A 60 19.62 -22.49 1.07
CA THR A 60 19.86 -23.23 2.32
C THR A 60 19.62 -22.37 3.56
N ARG A 61 19.97 -21.07 3.53
CA ARG A 61 19.70 -20.15 4.65
C ARG A 61 18.24 -19.75 4.73
N THR A 62 17.62 -19.48 3.59
CA THR A 62 16.19 -19.09 3.53
C THR A 62 15.29 -20.20 4.07
N LEU A 63 15.53 -21.45 3.65
CA LEU A 63 14.73 -22.60 4.07
C LEU A 63 15.00 -23.03 5.52
N ALA A 64 16.22 -22.84 6.02
CA ALA A 64 16.56 -23.09 7.42
C ALA A 64 16.05 -21.98 8.37
N SER A 65 15.66 -20.82 7.84
CA SER A 65 15.19 -19.72 8.67
C SER A 65 13.80 -19.98 9.26
N LYS A 66 13.60 -19.61 10.53
CA LYS A 66 12.30 -19.76 11.21
C LYS A 66 11.17 -18.94 10.56
N TYR A 67 11.52 -17.84 9.90
CA TYR A 67 10.54 -16.94 9.29
C TYR A 67 10.22 -17.32 7.84
N PHE A 68 11.23 -17.43 6.96
CA PHE A 68 11.01 -17.74 5.53
C PHE A 68 10.86 -19.23 5.24
N GLY A 69 11.42 -20.12 6.08
CA GLY A 69 11.29 -21.57 5.92
C GLY A 69 9.83 -22.03 5.93
N ASN A 70 8.98 -21.37 6.71
CA ASN A 70 7.53 -21.65 6.78
C ASN A 70 6.78 -21.33 5.47
N TRP A 71 7.37 -20.60 4.53
CA TRP A 71 6.76 -20.29 3.24
C TRP A 71 7.16 -21.26 2.13
N GLY A 72 8.11 -22.16 2.42
CA GLY A 72 8.57 -23.19 1.51
C GLY A 72 9.31 -22.66 0.28
N GLN A 73 9.48 -23.55 -0.70
CA GLN A 73 10.25 -23.29 -1.92
C GLN A 73 9.54 -22.40 -2.95
N GLN A 74 8.22 -22.19 -2.81
CA GLN A 74 7.41 -21.42 -3.76
C GLN A 74 6.65 -20.28 -3.08
N PRO A 75 7.35 -19.31 -2.47
CA PRO A 75 6.71 -18.22 -1.73
C PRO A 75 5.80 -17.34 -2.61
N LEU A 76 6.04 -17.31 -3.93
CA LEU A 76 5.28 -16.51 -4.90
C LEU A 76 3.88 -17.07 -5.22
N LYS A 77 3.65 -18.38 -5.03
CA LYS A 77 2.34 -19.01 -5.27
C LYS A 77 1.40 -18.76 -4.09
N TYR A 78 1.16 -17.48 -3.81
CA TYR A 78 0.32 -17.04 -2.71
C TYR A 78 -0.59 -15.93 -3.18
N TYR A 79 -1.87 -15.98 -2.80
CA TYR A 79 -2.89 -15.09 -3.32
C TYR A 79 -2.56 -13.60 -3.15
N LEU A 80 -1.89 -13.19 -2.07
CA LEU A 80 -1.45 -11.80 -1.87
C LEU A 80 -0.47 -11.30 -2.94
N VAL A 81 0.33 -12.17 -3.54
CA VAL A 81 1.27 -11.78 -4.61
C VAL A 81 0.49 -11.40 -5.86
N PHE A 82 -0.52 -12.22 -6.22
CA PHE A 82 -1.43 -11.92 -7.33
C PHE A 82 -2.32 -10.71 -7.04
N MET A 83 -2.82 -10.58 -5.80
CA MET A 83 -3.59 -9.42 -5.35
C MET A 83 -2.76 -8.13 -5.44
N LEU A 84 -1.49 -8.17 -5.00
CA LEU A 84 -0.57 -7.03 -5.09
C LEU A 84 -0.34 -6.62 -6.55
N ALA A 85 -0.12 -7.59 -7.44
CA ALA A 85 0.00 -7.32 -8.87
C ALA A 85 -1.30 -6.68 -9.43
N GLY A 86 -2.47 -7.24 -9.09
CA GLY A 86 -3.77 -6.69 -9.49
C GLY A 86 -4.01 -5.26 -9.00
N VAL A 87 -3.66 -4.95 -7.75
CA VAL A 87 -3.75 -3.59 -7.18
C VAL A 87 -2.81 -2.63 -7.91
N PHE A 88 -1.58 -3.07 -8.22
CA PHE A 88 -0.61 -2.27 -8.95
C PHE A 88 -1.11 -1.94 -10.37
N PHE A 89 -1.48 -2.95 -11.16
CA PHE A 89 -1.98 -2.75 -12.52
C PHE A 89 -3.33 -2.02 -12.55
N GLY A 90 -4.23 -2.33 -11.63
CA GLY A 90 -5.52 -1.65 -11.50
C GLY A 90 -5.36 -0.16 -11.18
N GLY A 91 -4.46 0.17 -10.26
CA GLY A 91 -4.10 1.55 -9.94
C GLY A 91 -3.47 2.29 -11.12
N LEU A 92 -2.56 1.63 -11.84
CA LEU A 92 -1.92 2.20 -13.04
C LEU A 92 -2.93 2.47 -14.16
N ILE A 93 -3.80 1.51 -14.47
CA ILE A 93 -4.87 1.67 -15.46
C ILE A 93 -5.82 2.80 -15.03
N SER A 94 -6.19 2.86 -13.76
CA SER A 94 -7.04 3.93 -13.22
C SER A 94 -6.41 5.32 -13.39
N ALA A 95 -5.11 5.45 -13.12
CA ALA A 95 -4.37 6.69 -13.27
C ALA A 95 -4.25 7.13 -14.75
N LEU A 96 -4.02 6.19 -15.67
CA LEU A 96 -3.98 6.43 -17.11
C LEU A 96 -5.36 6.88 -17.64
N LEU A 97 -6.43 6.15 -17.29
CA LEU A 97 -7.80 6.50 -17.69
C LEU A 97 -8.26 7.85 -17.13
N SER A 98 -7.71 8.26 -15.98
CA SER A 98 -8.04 9.53 -15.33
C SER A 98 -7.19 10.71 -15.81
N ASN A 99 -6.21 10.49 -16.70
CA ASN A 99 -5.21 11.48 -17.12
C ASN A 99 -4.46 12.13 -15.93
N ARG A 100 -4.12 11.32 -14.92
CA ARG A 100 -3.45 11.78 -13.69
C ARG A 100 -2.07 11.13 -13.48
N CYS A 101 -1.54 10.44 -14.48
CA CYS A 101 -0.18 9.93 -14.43
C CYS A 101 0.82 11.09 -14.57
N ASN A 102 1.40 11.52 -13.45
CA ASN A 102 2.48 12.49 -13.42
C ASN A 102 3.59 11.99 -12.48
N ILE A 103 4.81 11.88 -13.00
CA ILE A 103 5.98 11.50 -12.20
C ILE A 103 6.47 12.77 -11.51
N ARG A 104 6.06 12.95 -10.26
CA ARG A 104 6.47 14.07 -9.42
C ARG A 104 6.70 13.61 -7.99
N VAL A 105 7.61 14.28 -7.30
CA VAL A 105 7.76 14.13 -5.85
C VAL A 105 6.77 15.08 -5.18
N GLU A 106 5.72 14.51 -4.58
CA GLU A 106 4.74 15.27 -3.79
C GLU A 106 5.38 15.84 -2.52
N ARG A 107 5.45 17.17 -2.44
CA ARG A 107 6.12 17.93 -1.37
C ARG A 107 5.43 19.28 -1.18
N GLY A 108 5.45 19.80 0.04
CA GLY A 108 5.08 21.20 0.31
C GLY A 108 6.08 22.19 -0.30
N ILE A 109 5.65 23.43 -0.52
CA ILE A 109 6.43 24.48 -1.19
C ILE A 109 7.81 24.65 -0.53
N LYS A 110 7.85 24.65 0.81
CA LYS A 110 9.05 24.88 1.62
C LYS A 110 9.97 23.66 1.78
N CYS A 111 9.54 22.47 1.38
CA CYS A 111 10.31 21.23 1.60
C CYS A 111 11.17 20.88 0.37
N SER A 112 12.48 20.67 0.56
CA SER A 112 13.38 20.22 -0.50
C SER A 112 13.08 18.77 -0.93
N PRO A 113 13.17 18.42 -2.23
CA PRO A 113 12.96 17.05 -2.71
C PRO A 113 13.81 16.00 -1.98
N LYS A 114 15.08 16.31 -1.69
CA LYS A 114 15.99 15.40 -0.97
C LYS A 114 15.48 15.11 0.44
N LYS A 115 15.07 16.14 1.18
CA LYS A 115 14.51 16.00 2.54
C LYS A 115 13.23 15.15 2.49
N ARG A 116 12.32 15.44 1.56
CA ARG A 116 11.08 14.66 1.38
C ARG A 116 11.34 13.19 1.11
N LEU A 117 12.29 12.88 0.22
CA LEU A 117 12.66 11.51 -0.11
C LEU A 117 13.30 10.79 1.08
N MET A 118 14.16 11.46 1.84
CA MET A 118 14.73 10.90 3.08
C MET A 118 13.64 10.57 4.11
N PHE A 119 12.68 11.46 4.34
CA PHE A 119 11.56 11.19 5.24
C PHE A 119 10.66 10.06 4.73
N ALA A 120 10.40 10.00 3.42
CA ALA A 120 9.64 8.91 2.82
C ALA A 120 10.34 7.56 2.99
N LEU A 121 11.67 7.51 2.80
CA LEU A 121 12.46 6.31 2.99
C LEU A 121 12.49 5.88 4.47
N ALA A 122 12.77 6.81 5.38
CA ALA A 122 12.79 6.55 6.82
C ALA A 122 11.42 6.05 7.32
N GLY A 123 10.33 6.71 6.89
CA GLY A 123 8.96 6.29 7.19
C GLY A 123 8.63 4.92 6.59
N GLY A 124 9.07 4.64 5.36
CA GLY A 124 8.87 3.35 4.69
C GLY A 124 9.58 2.20 5.42
N ILE A 125 10.81 2.40 5.88
CA ILE A 125 11.55 1.42 6.69
C ILE A 125 10.82 1.16 8.02
N LEU A 126 10.42 2.23 8.71
CA LEU A 126 9.70 2.13 9.99
C LEU A 126 8.36 1.39 9.83
N VAL A 127 7.55 1.75 8.85
CA VAL A 127 6.26 1.11 8.57
C VAL A 127 6.46 -0.34 8.09
N GLY A 128 7.51 -0.61 7.31
CA GLY A 128 7.88 -1.95 6.90
C GLY A 128 8.12 -2.86 8.10
N PHE A 129 8.98 -2.43 9.03
CA PHE A 129 9.24 -3.14 10.28
C PHE A 129 7.98 -3.28 11.15
N ALA A 130 7.26 -2.18 11.37
CA ALA A 130 6.03 -2.17 12.15
C ALA A 130 4.96 -3.12 11.58
N SER A 131 4.86 -3.24 10.26
CA SER A 131 3.90 -4.16 9.62
C SER A 131 4.17 -5.63 9.92
N ARG A 132 5.44 -5.99 10.18
CA ARG A 132 5.81 -7.35 10.58
C ARG A 132 5.55 -7.57 12.06
N LEU A 133 5.86 -6.58 12.90
CA LEU A 133 5.56 -6.61 14.32
C LEU A 133 4.04 -6.73 14.58
N ALA A 134 3.24 -6.00 13.81
CA ALA A 134 1.77 -6.04 13.88
C ALA A 134 1.14 -7.23 13.14
N ASN A 135 1.93 -8.13 12.57
CA ASN A 135 1.48 -9.26 11.75
C ASN A 135 0.48 -8.84 10.63
N GLY A 136 0.65 -7.65 10.07
CA GLY A 136 -0.28 -7.12 9.06
C GLY A 136 0.03 -5.68 8.64
N CYS A 137 -0.53 -5.28 7.51
CA CYS A 137 -0.57 -3.88 7.09
C CYS A 137 -1.92 -3.24 7.43
N THR A 138 -2.06 -1.94 7.17
CA THR A 138 -3.32 -1.21 7.33
C THR A 138 -4.48 -1.90 6.62
N SER A 139 -4.34 -2.34 5.37
CA SER A 139 -5.43 -3.07 4.69
C SER A 139 -5.79 -4.40 5.37
N GLY A 140 -4.81 -5.13 5.92
CA GLY A 140 -5.07 -6.40 6.59
C GLY A 140 -5.70 -6.22 7.97
N GLN A 141 -5.15 -5.32 8.80
CA GLN A 141 -5.65 -5.10 10.15
C GLN A 141 -6.85 -4.14 10.15
N ALA A 142 -6.71 -2.95 9.56
CA ALA A 142 -7.73 -1.92 9.61
C ALA A 142 -8.96 -2.19 8.73
N LEU A 143 -8.84 -2.83 7.56
CA LEU A 143 -10.02 -3.14 6.71
C LEU A 143 -10.50 -4.57 6.96
N SER A 144 -9.66 -5.56 6.68
CA SER A 144 -10.07 -6.97 6.72
C SER A 144 -10.39 -7.44 8.13
N GLY A 145 -9.52 -7.13 9.10
CA GLY A 145 -9.68 -7.55 10.50
C GLY A 145 -10.80 -6.81 11.24
N SER A 146 -11.01 -5.51 10.95
CA SER A 146 -12.12 -4.76 11.53
C SER A 146 -13.49 -5.20 10.98
N ALA A 147 -13.54 -5.61 9.71
CA ALA A 147 -14.78 -6.11 9.08
C ALA A 147 -15.32 -7.38 9.76
N VAL A 148 -14.45 -8.19 10.35
CA VAL A 148 -14.80 -9.37 11.16
C VAL A 148 -14.71 -9.11 12.67
N LEU A 149 -14.61 -7.84 13.09
CA LEU A 149 -14.60 -7.41 14.49
C LEU A 149 -13.50 -8.04 15.35
N VAL A 150 -12.33 -8.32 14.77
CA VAL A 150 -11.18 -8.84 15.53
C VAL A 150 -10.67 -7.76 16.49
N THR A 151 -10.65 -8.07 17.79
CA THR A 151 -10.27 -7.12 18.84
C THR A 151 -8.87 -6.53 18.63
N GLY A 152 -7.90 -7.37 18.25
CA GLY A 152 -6.53 -6.91 17.97
C GLY A 152 -6.46 -5.91 16.81
N SER A 153 -7.30 -6.09 15.79
CA SER A 153 -7.39 -5.20 14.63
C SER A 153 -8.04 -3.87 14.96
N LEU A 154 -9.04 -3.86 15.86
CA LEU A 154 -9.65 -2.64 16.38
C LEU A 154 -8.67 -1.85 17.25
N LEU A 155 -7.93 -2.53 18.13
CA LEU A 155 -6.87 -1.88 18.92
C LEU A 155 -5.77 -1.31 18.02
N PHE A 156 -5.34 -2.07 17.01
CA PHE A 156 -4.40 -1.59 16.00
C PHE A 156 -4.91 -0.31 15.32
N LEU A 157 -6.19 -0.25 14.95
CA LEU A 157 -6.80 0.92 14.33
C LEU A 157 -6.69 2.16 15.23
N ILE A 158 -7.05 2.02 16.51
CA ILE A 158 -6.96 3.10 17.50
C ILE A 158 -5.52 3.58 17.62
N CYS A 159 -4.56 2.66 17.77
CA CYS A 159 -3.14 2.99 17.91
C CYS A 159 -2.58 3.68 16.65
N VAL A 160 -2.97 3.25 15.45
CA VAL A 160 -2.54 3.87 14.19
C VAL A 160 -3.07 5.30 14.06
N PHE A 161 -4.34 5.54 14.38
CA PHE A 161 -4.89 6.89 14.35
C PHE A 161 -4.23 7.77 15.41
N ALA A 162 -4.14 7.30 16.67
CA ALA A 162 -3.51 8.05 17.74
C ALA A 162 -2.04 8.40 17.43
N GLY A 163 -1.26 7.42 16.97
CA GLY A 163 0.14 7.61 16.57
C GLY A 163 0.28 8.51 15.35
N GLY A 164 -0.62 8.37 14.36
CA GLY A 164 -0.67 9.19 13.16
C GLY A 164 -0.92 10.66 13.47
N TYR A 165 -1.96 10.96 14.25
CA TYR A 165 -2.28 12.33 14.69
C TYR A 165 -1.16 12.92 15.56
N SER A 166 -0.58 12.12 16.45
CA SER A 166 0.54 12.56 17.29
C SER A 166 1.77 12.90 16.45
N THR A 167 2.10 12.07 15.45
CA THR A 167 3.24 12.29 14.56
C THR A 167 3.00 13.47 13.61
N ALA A 168 1.77 13.65 13.15
CA ALA A 168 1.38 14.75 12.25
C ALA A 168 1.78 16.11 12.82
N TRP A 169 1.68 16.31 14.13
CA TRP A 169 2.08 17.56 14.78
C TRP A 169 3.56 17.91 14.58
N PHE A 170 4.45 16.91 14.52
CA PHE A 170 5.88 17.10 14.31
C PHE A 170 6.23 17.34 12.83
N VAL A 171 5.54 16.65 11.91
CA VAL A 171 5.87 16.69 10.47
C VAL A 171 5.04 17.70 9.67
N ARG A 172 3.98 18.29 10.24
CA ARG A 172 3.12 19.28 9.55
C ARG A 172 3.89 20.45 8.93
N ARG A 173 4.99 20.87 9.57
CA ARG A 173 5.88 21.95 9.08
C ARG A 173 6.49 21.67 7.70
N GLN A 174 6.45 20.42 7.22
CA GLN A 174 6.89 20.06 5.88
C GLN A 174 5.89 20.45 4.78
N TRP A 175 4.64 20.70 5.15
CA TRP A 175 3.52 21.00 4.26
C TRP A 175 2.87 22.36 4.55
N ASP A 176 3.57 23.22 5.30
CA ASP A 176 3.18 24.62 5.47
C ASP A 176 3.40 25.35 4.14
N ASP A 177 2.38 25.33 3.29
CA ASP A 177 2.29 26.15 2.09
C ASP A 177 2.02 27.62 2.48
#